data_AF-A0A7W0N7I9-F1
#
_entry.id   AF-A0A7W0N7I9-F1
#
_cell.length_a   1.000
_cell.length_b   1.000
_cell.length_c   1.000
_cell.angle_alpha   90.00
_cell.angle_beta   90.00
_cell.angle_gamma   90.00
#
_symmetry.space_group_name_H-M   'P 1'
#
loop_
_entity.id
_entity.type
_entity.pdbx_description
1 polymer ?
#
loop_
_entity_poly.entity_id
_entity_poly.type
_entity_poly.pdbx_seq_one_letter_code
_entity_poly.pdbx_strand_id
1 'polypeptide(L)' 'TLMRPLRSVDLETGEPGEALVERSDVQAVEALAVVAEAAVAWELARAAREKFGGDALVDFLAAHSAYLERIRWPMS' A
#
# COMPACT_ATOMS: atom_id res chain seq x y z
N THR A 1 11.61 14.18 8.31
CA THR A 1 12.18 15.46 8.78
C THR A 1 13.50 15.81 8.06
N LEU A 2 13.65 17.06 7.63
CA LEU A 2 14.84 17.52 6.89
C LEU A 2 16.01 17.75 7.85
N MET A 3 17.25 17.51 7.38
CA MET A 3 18.49 17.80 8.14
C MET A 3 18.69 19.30 8.41
N ARG A 4 17.96 20.17 7.70
CA ARG A 4 17.80 21.59 8.04
C ARG A 4 16.46 21.77 8.75
N PRO A 5 16.45 22.17 10.02
CA PRO A 5 15.21 22.53 10.71
C PRO A 5 14.53 23.65 9.92
N LEU A 6 13.28 23.43 9.53
CA LEU A 6 12.42 24.52 9.07
C LEU A 6 12.00 25.31 10.31
N ARG A 7 11.76 26.63 10.14
CA ARG A 7 11.17 27.44 11.20
C ARG A 7 9.88 26.78 11.67
N SER A 8 9.82 26.46 12.95
CA SER A 8 8.62 25.94 13.61
C SER A 8 8.15 26.96 14.63
N VAL A 9 7.04 26.66 15.28
CA VAL A 9 6.52 27.43 16.40
C VAL A 9 6.38 26.49 17.58
N ASP A 10 6.80 26.94 18.74
CA ASP A 10 6.53 26.22 19.98
C ASP A 10 5.02 26.23 20.24
N LEU A 11 4.42 25.04 20.38
CA LEU A 11 2.96 24.90 20.48
C LEU A 11 2.39 25.32 21.84
N GLU A 12 3.22 25.45 22.88
CA GLU A 12 2.81 25.89 24.21
C GLU A 12 2.91 27.41 24.37
N THR A 13 3.91 28.04 23.74
CA THR A 13 4.25 29.45 23.93
C THR A 13 3.96 30.33 22.70
N GLY A 14 3.84 29.74 21.51
CA GLY A 14 3.62 30.46 20.25
C GLY A 14 4.85 31.20 19.70
N GLU A 15 6.00 31.11 20.39
CA GLU A 15 7.24 31.76 20.00
C GLU A 15 7.99 30.99 18.89
N PRO A 16 8.86 31.64 18.10
CA PRO A 16 9.65 30.97 17.07
C PRO A 16 10.59 29.91 17.68
N GLY A 17 10.46 28.66 17.23
CA GLY A 17 11.29 27.53 17.65
C GLY A 17 11.85 26.75 16.46
N GLU A 18 12.89 25.95 16.68
CA GLU A 18 13.35 25.00 15.67
C GLU A 18 12.48 23.73 15.69
N ALA A 19 12.12 23.21 14.51
CA ALA A 19 11.35 21.96 14.43
C ALA A 19 12.13 20.81 15.09
N LEU A 20 11.46 20.01 15.93
CA LEU A 20 12.04 18.81 16.52
C LEU A 20 12.51 17.87 15.40
N VAL A 21 13.80 17.57 15.38
CA VAL A 21 14.39 16.69 14.38
C VAL A 21 14.10 15.24 14.77
N GLU A 22 12.97 14.70 14.30
CA GLU A 22 12.76 13.24 14.35
C GLU A 22 13.65 12.52 13.34
N ARG A 23 14.05 11.27 13.64
CA ARG A 23 14.80 10.46 12.68
C ARG A 23 14.02 10.33 11.40
N SER A 24 14.67 10.73 10.32
CA SER A 24 14.08 10.82 9.00
C SER A 24 15.00 10.11 8.06
N ASP A 25 14.49 9.08 7.44
CA ASP A 25 15.21 8.51 6.33
C ASP A 25 15.22 9.57 5.23
N VAL A 26 16.42 9.96 4.80
CA VAL A 26 16.62 10.96 3.73
C VAL A 26 16.01 10.45 2.41
N GLN A 27 15.91 9.13 2.26
CA GLN A 27 15.30 8.43 1.14
C GLN A 27 14.58 7.18 1.65
N ALA A 28 13.24 7.19 1.57
CA ALA A 28 12.37 6.07 1.96
C ALA A 28 11.68 5.41 0.74
N VAL A 29 12.11 5.74 -0.47
CA VAL A 29 11.39 5.41 -1.72
C VAL A 29 11.41 3.90 -1.97
N GLU A 30 12.53 3.23 -1.74
CA GLU A 30 12.69 1.79 -1.91
C GLU A 30 11.86 1.01 -0.88
N ALA A 31 11.89 1.44 0.38
CA ALA A 31 11.06 0.85 1.43
C ALA A 31 9.57 1.09 1.17
N LEU A 32 9.21 2.27 0.65
CA LEU A 32 7.85 2.62 0.27
C LEU A 32 7.34 1.77 -0.91
N ALA A 33 8.21 1.38 -1.84
CA ALA A 33 7.83 0.51 -2.95
C ALA A 33 7.30 -0.84 -2.45
N VAL A 34 7.97 -1.46 -1.47
CA VAL A 34 7.52 -2.72 -0.85
C VAL A 34 6.17 -2.55 -0.16
N VAL A 35 5.97 -1.44 0.56
CA VAL A 35 4.68 -1.13 1.22
C VAL A 35 3.57 -0.92 0.18
N ALA A 36 3.87 -0.21 -0.90
CA ALA A 36 2.92 0.04 -1.97
C ALA A 36 2.52 -1.26 -2.68
N GLU A 37 3.48 -2.13 -3.00
CA GLU A 37 3.21 -3.45 -3.58
C GLU A 37 2.33 -4.31 -2.66
N ALA A 38 2.63 -4.34 -1.36
CA ALA A 38 1.83 -5.08 -0.38
C ALA A 38 0.40 -4.53 -0.28
N ALA A 39 0.24 -3.20 -0.26
CA ALA A 39 -1.07 -2.56 -0.22
C ALA A 39 -1.90 -2.87 -1.48
N VAL A 40 -1.28 -2.82 -2.66
CA VAL A 40 -1.94 -3.17 -3.92
C VAL A 40 -2.31 -4.66 -3.95
N ALA A 41 -1.40 -5.55 -3.57
CA ALA A 41 -1.66 -6.98 -3.52
C ALA A 41 -2.83 -7.33 -2.58
N TRP A 42 -2.92 -6.64 -1.44
CA TRP A 42 -4.02 -6.80 -0.49
C TRP A 42 -5.37 -6.40 -1.08
N GLU A 43 -5.46 -5.23 -1.72
CA GLU A 43 -6.70 -4.77 -2.34
C GLU A 43 -7.10 -5.63 -3.56
N LEU A 44 -6.13 -6.10 -4.35
CA LEU A 44 -6.38 -7.06 -5.42
C LEU A 44 -6.90 -8.40 -4.87
N ALA A 45 -6.33 -8.91 -3.79
CA ALA A 45 -6.78 -10.15 -3.15
C ALA A 45 -8.22 -10.01 -2.60
N ARG A 46 -8.55 -8.86 -2.00
CA ARG A 46 -9.92 -8.55 -1.55
C ARG A 46 -10.91 -8.52 -2.71
N ALA A 47 -10.59 -7.78 -3.77
CA ALA A 47 -11.45 -7.68 -4.95
C ALA A 47 -11.63 -9.04 -5.64
N ALA A 48 -10.56 -9.83 -5.72
CA ALA A 48 -10.62 -11.17 -6.28
C ALA A 48 -11.47 -12.10 -5.42
N ARG A 49 -11.32 -12.06 -4.09
CA ARG A 49 -12.15 -12.84 -3.16
C ARG A 49 -13.63 -12.43 -3.24
N GLU A 50 -13.93 -11.14 -3.34
CA GLU A 50 -15.31 -10.66 -3.52
C GLU A 50 -15.92 -11.16 -4.83
N LYS A 51 -15.13 -11.19 -5.91
CA LYS A 51 -15.58 -11.64 -7.22
C LYS A 51 -15.75 -13.16 -7.34
N PHE A 52 -14.81 -13.93 -6.78
CA PHE A 52 -14.72 -15.38 -7.00
C PHE A 52 -15.16 -16.22 -5.79
N GLY A 53 -15.24 -15.62 -4.60
CA GLY A 53 -15.61 -16.31 -3.37
C GLY A 53 -14.63 -17.43 -3.01
N GLY A 54 -15.15 -18.49 -2.39
CA GLY A 54 -14.40 -19.68 -2.00
C GLY A 54 -13.82 -19.58 -0.60
N ASP A 55 -14.13 -20.58 0.24
CA ASP A 55 -13.51 -20.75 1.56
C ASP A 55 -12.24 -21.62 1.47
N ALA A 56 -12.04 -22.31 0.34
CA ALA A 56 -10.82 -23.02 -0.01
C ALA A 56 -10.22 -22.49 -1.32
N LEU A 57 -8.89 -22.53 -1.42
CA LEU A 57 -8.17 -22.07 -2.61
C LEU A 57 -8.59 -22.83 -3.88
N VAL A 58 -8.94 -24.11 -3.74
CA VAL A 58 -9.42 -24.93 -4.86
C VAL A 58 -10.72 -24.39 -5.48
N ASP A 59 -11.64 -23.89 -4.65
CA ASP A 59 -12.92 -23.34 -5.13
C ASP A 59 -12.71 -21.99 -5.82
N PHE A 60 -11.86 -21.15 -5.23
CA PHE A 60 -11.45 -19.87 -5.82
C PHE A 60 -10.83 -20.07 -7.21
N LEU A 61 -9.90 -21.02 -7.35
CA LEU A 61 -9.21 -21.31 -8.61
C LEU A 61 -10.17 -21.87 -9.67
N ALA A 62 -11.13 -22.71 -9.26
CA ALA A 62 -12.16 -23.22 -10.16
C ALA A 62 -13.07 -22.08 -10.68
N ALA A 63 -13.54 -21.19 -9.81
CA ALA A 63 -14.36 -20.04 -10.19
C ALA A 63 -13.59 -19.06 -11.10
N HIS A 64 -12.32 -18.81 -10.79
CA HIS A 64 -11.44 -17.99 -11.63
C HIS A 64 -11.24 -18.59 -13.02
N SER A 65 -10.97 -19.90 -13.12
CA SER A 65 -10.76 -20.60 -14.39
C SER A 65 -12.01 -20.56 -15.27
N ALA A 66 -13.18 -20.88 -14.68
CA ALA A 66 -14.46 -20.81 -15.38
C ALA A 66 -14.77 -19.39 -15.89
N TYR A 67 -14.37 -18.35 -15.13
CA TYR A 67 -14.51 -16.97 -15.57
C TYR A 67 -13.64 -16.66 -16.80
N LEU A 68 -12.38 -17.08 -16.80
CA LEU A 68 -11.47 -16.87 -17.92
C LEU A 68 -11.94 -17.59 -19.19
N GLU A 69 -12.42 -18.83 -19.06
CA GLU A 69 -13.02 -19.59 -20.16
C GLU A 69 -14.24 -18.87 -20.74
N ARG A 70 -15.15 -18.42 -19.87
CA ARG A 70 -16.38 -17.72 -20.27
C ARG A 70 -16.11 -16.45 -21.06
N ILE A 71 -15.10 -15.67 -20.68
CA ILE A 71 -14.74 -14.44 -21.39
C ILE A 71 -13.77 -14.69 -22.56
N ARG A 72 -13.33 -15.93 -22.76
CA ARG A 72 -12.30 -16.32 -23.74
C ARG A 72 -11.03 -15.47 -23.59
N TRP A 73 -10.55 -15.37 -22.35
CA TRP A 73 -9.33 -14.62 -22.06
C TRP A 73 -8.14 -15.25 -22.80
N PRO A 74 -7.36 -14.50 -23.58
CA PRO A 74 -6.19 -15.04 -24.24
C PRO A 74 -5.14 -15.38 -23.17
N MET A 75 -4.79 -16.65 -23.05
CA MET A 75 -3.61 -17.03 -22.27
C MET A 75 -2.39 -16.63 -23.11
N SER A 76 -1.59 -15.68 -22.61
CA SER A 76 -0.31 -15.28 -23.21
C SER A 76 0.76 -16.33 -22.95
#